data_AF-A0A971ZUG1-F1
#
_entry.id   AF-A0A971ZUG1-F1
#
_cell.length_a   1.000
_cell.length_b   1.000
_cell.length_c   1.000
_cell.angle_alpha   90.00
_cell.angle_beta   90.00
_cell.angle_gamma   90.00
#
_symmetry.space_group_name_H-M   'P 1'
#
loop_
_entity.id
_entity.type
_entity.pdbx_description
1 polymer ?
#
loop_
_entity_poly.entity_id
_entity_poly.type
_entity_poly.pdbx_seq_one_letter_code
_entity_poly.pdbx_strand_id
1 'polypeptide(L)'
;MTAVPEIRIRDASFRPVRGDGRWVLYWMTAHRRTRWNFALDRAVAWARQLGRPLVVLEHLPCGRRWDTDRSHAFVLQGMADNAAAMADAPALYYPYVDRRAGDGEALAAALGAEACVVVADEFPDAAHRALATRLAARCPVLVESVDANGLLPLAAADRAYPTAHAFRRWLQRTLPEHLHERPQANPFARLALPTLTSLPASVARRWPRASASLLRGDRATLAELPIDHAVAPAAIAGGRRAALRRLKAFVAAQLPRYADDRNHPDLDATSGLSPYLHAGHLAAHEVAAAVLESQGWLPERLSRRATGSRQGWWGVGASAEAFLDQAVTWREVGFNMAWHREDHDRYESLPPWAARTLGEHARDRREYRYGLPEFEQAGTHDPLWNAAQRQLVREGRMHNYLRMLWGKKILQWTRRPQEALEVMIELNNRYALDGCDPNSYSGVFWVLGRYDRAWGPERPVFGKVRFMSSDSTRRKVRVKDYLERYGDAE
;
A
#
# COMPACT_ATOMS: atom_id res chain seq x y z
N MET A 1 -11.37 -20.01 16.51
CA MET A 1 -10.37 -19.18 15.81
C MET A 1 -9.73 -20.09 14.79
N THR A 2 -9.81 -19.75 13.51
CA THR A 2 -8.97 -20.39 12.48
C THR A 2 -7.51 -20.04 12.78
N ALA A 3 -6.63 -21.03 12.70
CA ALA A 3 -5.20 -20.79 12.83
C ALA A 3 -4.72 -19.93 11.65
N VAL A 4 -3.73 -19.07 11.91
CA VAL A 4 -3.06 -18.33 10.83
C VAL A 4 -2.27 -19.35 10.00
N PRO A 5 -2.40 -19.37 8.66
CA PRO A 5 -1.66 -20.32 7.82
C PRO A 5 -0.14 -20.18 7.99
N GLU A 6 0.56 -21.29 8.16
CA GLU A 6 2.02 -21.32 8.38
C GLU A 6 2.81 -20.62 7.26
N ILE A 7 2.34 -20.70 6.00
CA ILE A 7 2.96 -20.01 4.85
C ILE A 7 3.00 -18.48 5.00
N ARG A 8 2.18 -17.92 5.90
CA ARG A 8 2.15 -16.47 6.20
C ARG A 8 3.04 -16.10 7.37
N ILE A 9 3.65 -17.07 8.06
CA ILE A 9 4.45 -16.87 9.27
C ILE A 9 5.91 -17.13 8.92
N ARG A 10 6.78 -16.17 9.24
CA ARG A 10 8.23 -16.32 9.14
C ARG A 10 8.85 -16.08 10.51
N ASP A 11 9.69 -17.02 10.96
CA ASP A 11 10.55 -16.80 12.11
C ASP A 11 11.73 -15.91 11.70
N ALA A 12 11.80 -14.71 12.28
CA ALA A 12 12.85 -13.74 12.02
C ALA A 12 14.04 -13.88 13.00
N SER A 13 13.90 -14.69 14.05
CA SER A 13 14.81 -14.74 15.19
C SER A 13 15.49 -16.10 15.41
N PHE A 14 14.82 -17.20 15.05
CA PHE A 14 15.18 -18.57 15.38
C PHE A 14 15.41 -18.78 16.88
N ARG A 15 14.58 -18.12 17.71
CA ARG A 15 14.63 -18.17 19.18
C ARG A 15 13.39 -18.84 19.76
N PRO A 16 13.45 -19.44 20.96
CA PRO A 16 12.28 -20.00 21.60
C PRO A 16 11.33 -18.92 22.14
N VAL A 17 10.07 -19.30 22.33
CA VAL A 17 9.11 -18.53 23.12
C VAL A 17 9.52 -18.56 24.60
N ARG A 18 9.39 -17.42 25.29
CA ARG A 18 9.62 -17.32 26.74
C ARG A 18 8.32 -17.49 27.53
N GLY A 19 8.29 -18.45 28.46
CA GLY A 19 7.13 -18.66 29.35
C GLY A 19 7.01 -17.63 30.49
N ASP A 20 8.12 -16.99 30.86
CA ASP A 20 8.24 -16.05 31.97
C ASP A 20 8.05 -14.57 31.56
N GLY A 21 7.87 -14.30 30.27
CA GLY A 21 7.60 -12.95 29.76
C GLY A 21 6.30 -12.34 30.31
N ARG A 22 6.22 -11.01 30.27
CA ARG A 22 5.12 -10.25 30.87
C ARG A 22 3.89 -10.13 29.98
N TRP A 23 4.08 -10.16 28.67
CA TRP A 23 3.04 -9.98 27.66
C TRP A 23 3.42 -10.62 26.32
N VAL A 24 2.45 -10.75 25.43
CA VAL A 24 2.69 -10.90 23.98
C VAL A 24 2.72 -9.51 23.37
N LEU A 25 3.74 -9.23 22.55
CA LEU A 25 3.86 -7.95 21.84
C LEU A 25 3.47 -8.12 20.38
N TYR A 26 2.49 -7.34 19.91
CA TYR A 26 2.27 -7.11 18.48
C TYR A 26 2.85 -5.74 18.09
N TRP A 27 3.87 -5.74 17.24
CA TRP A 27 4.45 -4.54 16.64
C TRP A 27 3.82 -4.27 15.27
N MET A 28 2.81 -3.40 15.27
CA MET A 28 2.03 -2.99 14.11
C MET A 28 2.74 -1.84 13.39
N THR A 29 3.12 -2.08 12.14
CA THR A 29 3.90 -1.13 11.31
C THR A 29 3.31 -0.93 9.91
N ALA A 30 2.66 -1.96 9.35
CA ALA A 30 2.08 -1.93 8.00
C ALA A 30 0.58 -2.25 8.01
N HIS A 31 0.12 -3.21 8.82
CA HIS A 31 -1.27 -3.66 8.83
C HIS A 31 -2.10 -2.90 9.89
N ARG A 32 -2.23 -1.59 9.73
CA ARG A 32 -2.78 -0.64 10.73
C ARG A 32 -4.29 -0.73 10.96
N ARG A 33 -4.76 -1.89 11.40
CA ARG A 33 -6.17 -2.21 11.61
C ARG A 33 -6.35 -3.32 12.64
N THR A 34 -7.51 -3.28 13.31
CA THR A 34 -7.93 -4.22 14.37
C THR A 34 -8.87 -5.33 13.90
N ARG A 35 -9.05 -5.44 12.59
CA ARG A 35 -10.03 -6.29 11.92
C ARG A 35 -9.36 -6.81 10.64
N TRP A 36 -9.64 -8.05 10.25
CA TRP A 36 -9.07 -8.64 9.04
C TRP A 36 -7.53 -8.54 8.97
N ASN A 37 -6.85 -8.92 10.06
CA ASN A 37 -5.40 -8.81 10.19
C ASN A 37 -4.81 -10.12 10.75
N PHE A 38 -4.10 -10.88 9.91
CA PHE A 38 -3.46 -12.14 10.32
C PHE A 38 -2.37 -11.95 11.38
N ALA A 39 -1.64 -10.82 11.38
CA ALA A 39 -0.64 -10.55 12.40
C ALA A 39 -1.29 -10.34 13.78
N LEU A 40 -2.40 -9.60 13.83
CA LEU A 40 -3.19 -9.48 15.06
C LEU A 40 -3.81 -10.82 15.48
N ASP A 41 -4.35 -11.60 14.53
CA ASP A 41 -4.89 -12.95 14.81
C ASP A 41 -3.81 -13.85 15.45
N ARG A 42 -2.57 -13.80 14.94
CA ARG A 42 -1.44 -14.55 15.46
C ARG A 42 -1.05 -14.09 16.86
N ALA A 43 -1.00 -12.78 17.10
CA ALA A 43 -0.69 -12.24 18.42
C ALA A 43 -1.76 -12.61 19.47
N VAL A 44 -3.04 -12.60 19.09
CA VAL A 44 -4.15 -13.05 19.94
C VAL A 44 -4.05 -14.55 20.22
N ALA A 45 -3.69 -15.36 19.23
CA ALA A 45 -3.49 -16.80 19.42
C ALA A 45 -2.38 -17.08 20.45
N TRP A 46 -1.24 -16.39 20.34
CA TRP A 46 -0.16 -16.47 21.33
C TRP A 46 -0.59 -16.01 22.71
N ALA A 47 -1.26 -14.86 22.82
CA ALA A 47 -1.71 -14.32 24.10
C ALA A 47 -2.64 -15.29 24.82
N ARG A 48 -3.55 -15.94 24.07
CA ARG A 48 -4.45 -16.97 24.59
C ARG A 48 -3.69 -18.23 25.02
N GLN A 49 -2.80 -18.74 24.16
CA GLN A 49 -2.04 -19.95 24.44
C GLN A 49 -1.15 -19.80 25.69
N LEU A 50 -0.55 -18.62 25.87
CA LEU A 50 0.36 -18.33 26.98
C LEU A 50 -0.36 -17.81 28.23
N GLY A 51 -1.65 -17.48 28.14
CA GLY A 51 -2.39 -16.85 29.23
C GLY A 51 -1.78 -15.51 29.65
N ARG A 52 -1.35 -14.69 28.69
CA ARG A 52 -0.67 -13.41 28.93
C ARG A 52 -1.43 -12.22 28.34
N PRO A 53 -1.27 -11.01 28.89
CA PRO A 53 -1.78 -9.80 28.26
C PRO A 53 -1.21 -9.61 26.85
N LEU A 54 -2.00 -8.96 25.99
CA LEU A 54 -1.58 -8.53 24.67
C LEU A 54 -1.26 -7.03 24.68
N VAL A 55 -0.08 -6.66 24.21
CA VAL A 55 0.33 -5.26 23.95
C VAL A 55 0.38 -5.06 22.44
N VAL A 56 -0.38 -4.09 21.93
CA VAL A 56 -0.35 -3.68 20.52
C VAL A 56 0.40 -2.34 20.44
N LEU A 57 1.66 -2.38 20.02
CA LEU A 57 2.46 -1.20 19.72
C LEU A 57 2.23 -0.83 18.25
N GLU A 58 1.49 0.24 17.99
CA GLU A 58 1.41 0.81 16.65
C GLU A 58 2.43 1.94 16.51
N HIS A 59 3.43 1.72 15.65
CA HIS A 59 4.55 2.64 15.49
C HIS A 59 4.43 3.42 14.18
N LEU A 60 4.58 4.74 14.23
CA LEU A 60 4.74 5.62 13.06
C LEU A 60 6.16 6.23 13.08
N PRO A 61 7.05 5.84 12.16
CA PRO A 61 8.38 6.43 12.05
C PRO A 61 8.33 7.84 11.46
N CYS A 62 9.35 8.65 11.76
CA CYS A 62 9.57 9.98 11.19
C CYS A 62 11.00 10.12 10.66
N GLY A 63 11.25 11.16 9.86
CA GLY A 63 12.58 11.50 9.34
C GLY A 63 12.98 10.77 8.07
N ARG A 64 12.06 10.05 7.39
CA ARG A 64 12.30 9.52 6.05
C ARG A 64 12.09 10.61 5.00
N ARG A 65 12.74 10.46 3.85
CA ARG A 65 12.75 11.44 2.75
C ARG A 65 11.37 11.98 2.36
N TRP A 66 10.33 11.14 2.38
CA TRP A 66 8.97 11.47 1.94
C TRP A 66 7.94 11.42 3.08
N ASP A 67 8.39 11.49 4.33
CA ASP A 67 7.49 11.73 5.45
C ASP A 67 6.99 13.17 5.38
N THR A 68 5.68 13.37 5.28
CA THR A 68 5.05 14.67 5.11
C THR A 68 3.89 14.86 6.09
N ASP A 69 3.46 16.10 6.31
CA ASP A 69 2.22 16.38 7.07
C ASP A 69 1.04 15.58 6.53
N ARG A 70 0.94 15.43 5.20
CA ARG A 70 -0.09 14.64 4.54
C ARG A 70 -0.06 13.17 4.92
N SER A 71 1.07 12.49 4.75
CA SER A 71 1.14 11.06 5.03
C SER A 71 0.96 10.78 6.53
N HIS A 72 1.51 11.65 7.38
CA HIS A 72 1.40 11.53 8.84
C HIS A 72 -0.03 11.78 9.33
N ALA A 73 -0.69 12.86 8.89
CA ALA A 73 -2.08 13.13 9.26
C ALA A 73 -2.99 11.94 8.92
N PHE A 74 -2.81 11.36 7.74
CA PHE A 74 -3.62 10.23 7.28
C PHE A 74 -3.45 8.99 8.17
N VAL A 75 -2.21 8.65 8.56
CA VAL A 75 -1.94 7.51 9.46
C VAL A 75 -2.40 7.80 10.90
N LEU A 76 -2.16 9.01 11.41
CA LEU A 76 -2.57 9.41 12.77
C LEU A 76 -4.08 9.33 12.98
N GLN A 77 -4.86 9.74 11.97
CA GLN A 77 -6.32 9.57 11.97
C GLN A 77 -6.72 8.09 12.03
N GLY A 78 -5.93 7.19 11.43
CA GLY A 78 -6.10 5.74 11.57
C GLY A 78 -5.73 5.21 12.95
N MET A 79 -4.67 5.72 13.57
CA MET A 79 -4.34 5.42 14.96
C MET A 79 -5.45 5.88 15.92
N ALA A 80 -6.11 7.01 15.65
CA ALA A 80 -7.28 7.46 16.41
C ALA A 80 -8.44 6.44 16.32
N ASP A 81 -8.72 5.92 15.12
CA ASP A 81 -9.73 4.88 14.91
C ASP A 81 -9.36 3.58 15.62
N ASN A 82 -8.08 3.18 15.61
CA ASN A 82 -7.56 2.01 16.33
C ASN A 82 -7.67 2.18 17.85
N ALA A 83 -7.36 3.36 18.38
CA ALA A 83 -7.54 3.70 19.79
C ALA A 83 -9.00 3.55 20.21
N ALA A 84 -9.93 4.07 19.42
CA ALA A 84 -11.37 3.94 19.69
C ALA A 84 -11.82 2.47 19.61
N ALA A 85 -11.34 1.72 18.61
CA ALA A 85 -11.70 0.31 18.41
C ALA A 85 -11.12 -0.64 19.48
N MET A 86 -10.09 -0.22 20.21
CA MET A 86 -9.43 -0.99 21.26
C MET A 86 -9.68 -0.46 22.68
N ALA A 87 -10.52 0.56 22.85
CA ALA A 87 -10.83 1.12 24.17
C ALA A 87 -11.37 0.06 25.16
N ASP A 88 -12.24 -0.83 24.67
CA ASP A 88 -12.83 -1.94 25.43
C ASP A 88 -12.28 -3.32 25.02
N ALA A 89 -11.21 -3.35 24.23
CA ALA A 89 -10.59 -4.61 23.83
C ALA A 89 -9.71 -5.15 24.97
N PRO A 90 -9.56 -6.49 25.11
CA PRO A 90 -8.67 -7.10 26.11
C PRO A 90 -7.20 -7.03 25.67
N ALA A 91 -6.74 -5.85 25.28
CA ALA A 91 -5.38 -5.56 24.81
C ALA A 91 -4.98 -4.13 25.17
N LEU A 92 -3.72 -3.93 25.55
CA LEU A 92 -3.15 -2.60 25.72
C LEU A 92 -2.73 -2.04 24.37
N TYR A 93 -3.47 -1.06 23.85
CA TYR A 93 -3.07 -0.32 22.65
C TYR A 93 -2.12 0.84 23.00
N TYR A 94 -0.99 0.89 22.32
CA TYR A 94 0.05 1.90 22.51
C TYR A 94 0.41 2.55 21.16
N PRO A 95 -0.24 3.66 20.78
CA PRO A 95 0.16 4.42 19.59
C PRO A 95 1.42 5.21 19.90
N TYR A 96 2.46 5.04 19.09
CA TYR A 96 3.74 5.74 19.24
C TYR A 96 4.20 6.36 17.93
N VAL A 97 4.62 7.62 18.00
CA VAL A 97 5.12 8.40 16.86
C VAL A 97 6.54 8.82 17.19
N ASP A 98 7.47 8.56 16.29
CA ASP A 98 8.87 8.94 16.48
C ASP A 98 9.00 10.45 16.67
N ARG A 99 9.75 10.85 17.70
CA ARG A 99 10.23 12.24 17.84
C ARG A 99 11.63 12.37 17.25
N ARG A 100 12.39 11.27 17.24
CA ARG A 100 13.66 11.10 16.55
C ARG A 100 13.64 9.77 15.81
N ALA A 101 14.32 9.72 14.66
CA ALA A 101 14.40 8.52 13.85
C ALA A 101 14.90 7.32 14.67
N GLY A 102 14.12 6.23 14.65
CA GLY A 102 14.48 4.98 15.32
C GLY A 102 14.03 4.86 16.78
N ASP A 103 13.37 5.88 17.34
CA ASP A 103 12.84 5.83 18.71
C ASP A 103 11.86 4.66 18.90
N GLY A 104 10.95 4.44 17.94
CA GLY A 104 9.96 3.38 17.99
C GLY A 104 10.57 1.98 17.81
N GLU A 105 11.64 1.84 17.03
CA GLU A 105 12.41 0.58 16.99
C GLU A 105 13.07 0.31 18.35
N ALA A 106 13.56 1.35 19.05
CA ALA A 106 14.11 1.22 20.39
C ALA A 106 13.04 0.88 21.44
N LEU A 107 11.85 1.46 21.34
CA LEU A 107 10.70 1.10 22.17
C LEU A 107 10.28 -0.35 21.92
N ALA A 108 10.16 -0.77 20.66
CA ALA A 108 9.81 -2.16 20.31
C ALA A 108 10.81 -3.16 20.88
N ALA A 109 12.11 -2.86 20.81
CA ALA A 109 13.16 -3.69 21.41
C ALA A 109 13.06 -3.74 22.95
N ALA A 110 12.80 -2.60 23.60
CA ALA A 110 12.61 -2.55 25.05
C ALA A 110 11.40 -3.38 25.50
N LEU A 111 10.28 -3.30 24.77
CA LEU A 111 9.09 -4.11 25.05
C LEU A 111 9.30 -5.59 24.72
N GLY A 112 10.05 -5.90 23.66
CA GLY A 112 10.38 -7.26 23.24
C GLY A 112 11.32 -7.97 24.22
N ALA A 113 12.18 -7.24 24.95
CA ALA A 113 13.04 -7.79 25.99
C ALA A 113 12.27 -8.41 27.17
N GLU A 114 11.07 -7.88 27.46
CA GLU A 114 10.19 -8.34 28.54
C GLU A 114 9.00 -9.18 28.02
N ALA A 115 8.88 -9.37 26.70
CA ALA A 115 7.79 -10.13 26.09
C ALA A 115 8.00 -11.65 26.23
N CYS A 116 6.94 -12.42 26.01
CA CYS A 116 7.02 -13.87 25.77
C CYS A 116 7.42 -14.19 24.32
N VAL A 117 6.82 -13.45 23.39
CA VAL A 117 6.97 -13.55 21.94
C VAL A 117 6.60 -12.21 21.34
N VAL A 118 7.24 -11.87 20.22
CA VAL A 118 6.90 -10.71 19.41
C VAL A 118 6.31 -11.18 18.09
N VAL A 119 5.18 -10.59 17.72
CA VAL A 119 4.61 -10.67 16.37
C VAL A 119 4.81 -9.31 15.70
N ALA A 120 5.33 -9.30 14.48
CA ALA A 120 5.53 -8.13 13.66
C ALA A 120 4.81 -8.30 12.32
N ASP A 121 4.53 -7.19 11.64
CA ASP A 121 4.01 -7.24 10.27
C ASP A 121 5.11 -7.68 9.29
N GLU A 122 4.77 -8.56 8.34
CA GLU A 122 5.57 -8.82 7.14
C GLU A 122 5.03 -7.98 5.98
N PHE A 123 5.91 -7.28 5.26
CA PHE A 123 5.53 -6.45 4.12
C PHE A 123 6.57 -6.63 2.99
N PRO A 124 6.17 -6.60 1.71
CA PRO A 124 7.01 -7.18 0.65
C PRO A 124 8.27 -6.41 0.26
N ASP A 125 8.47 -5.14 0.63
CA ASP A 125 9.74 -4.47 0.31
C ASP A 125 10.84 -4.72 1.35
N ALA A 126 12.10 -4.68 0.90
CA ALA A 126 13.26 -5.03 1.70
C ALA A 126 13.42 -4.16 2.97
N ALA A 127 13.02 -2.88 2.91
CA ALA A 127 13.16 -1.98 4.06
C ALA A 127 12.24 -2.40 5.21
N HIS A 128 10.99 -2.77 4.91
CA HIS A 128 10.07 -3.30 5.91
C HIS A 128 10.47 -4.70 6.39
N ARG A 129 10.89 -5.61 5.49
CA ARG A 129 11.37 -6.94 5.90
C ARG A 129 12.53 -6.86 6.89
N ALA A 130 13.41 -5.88 6.71
CA ALA A 130 14.55 -5.67 7.59
C ALA A 130 14.16 -5.17 8.99
N LEU A 131 12.97 -4.58 9.20
CA LEU A 131 12.50 -4.16 10.53
C LEU A 131 12.41 -5.35 11.49
N ALA A 132 11.74 -6.43 11.07
CA ALA A 132 11.58 -7.63 11.88
C ALA A 132 12.95 -8.27 12.20
N THR A 133 13.85 -8.34 11.23
CA THR A 133 15.22 -8.84 11.43
C THR A 133 16.03 -7.97 12.40
N ARG A 134 15.95 -6.64 12.29
CA ARG A 134 16.62 -5.72 13.23
C ARG A 134 16.07 -5.84 14.65
N LEU A 135 14.75 -6.01 14.79
CA LEU A 135 14.13 -6.25 16.09
C LEU A 135 14.56 -7.60 16.67
N ALA A 136 14.55 -8.66 15.86
CA ALA A 136 14.98 -10.00 16.26
C ALA A 136 16.42 -10.04 16.79
N ALA A 137 17.34 -9.27 16.17
CA ALA A 137 18.70 -9.14 16.65
C ALA A 137 18.81 -8.54 18.07
N ARG A 138 17.79 -7.80 18.53
CA ARG A 138 17.77 -7.06 19.80
C ARG A 138 16.85 -7.69 20.86
N CYS A 139 16.08 -8.72 20.51
CA CYS A 139 15.05 -9.32 21.38
C CYS A 139 15.39 -10.76 21.77
N PRO A 140 15.44 -11.14 23.06
CA PRO A 140 15.82 -12.48 23.53
C PRO A 140 14.73 -13.55 23.31
N VAL A 141 13.73 -13.29 22.48
CA VAL A 141 12.53 -14.11 22.29
C VAL A 141 12.30 -14.42 20.82
N LEU A 142 11.41 -15.38 20.55
CA LEU A 142 10.82 -15.57 19.23
C LEU A 142 10.25 -14.23 18.71
N VAL A 143 10.65 -13.87 17.49
CA VAL A 143 10.07 -12.79 16.68
C VAL A 143 9.52 -13.40 15.41
N GLU A 144 8.20 -13.42 15.28
CA GLU A 144 7.50 -13.85 14.07
C GLU A 144 7.10 -12.61 13.26
N SER A 145 7.38 -12.62 11.96
CA SER A 145 6.80 -11.68 10.99
C SER A 145 5.65 -12.36 10.24
N VAL A 146 4.51 -11.68 10.16
CA VAL A 146 3.26 -12.27 9.64
C VAL A 146 2.69 -11.47 8.47
N ASP A 147 2.45 -12.17 7.36
CA ASP A 147 1.88 -11.62 6.14
C ASP A 147 0.35 -11.45 6.25
N ALA A 148 -0.11 -10.19 6.27
CA ALA A 148 -1.51 -9.81 6.19
C ALA A 148 -1.79 -8.85 5.02
N ASN A 149 -1.01 -8.96 3.95
CA ASN A 149 -0.99 -8.02 2.82
C ASN A 149 -2.15 -8.20 1.85
N GLY A 150 -2.46 -9.45 1.50
CA GLY A 150 -3.24 -9.81 0.32
C GLY A 150 -3.91 -11.17 0.46
N LEU A 151 -4.79 -11.50 -0.49
CA LEU A 151 -5.47 -12.80 -0.54
C LEU A 151 -4.46 -13.93 -0.75
N LEU A 152 -3.39 -13.64 -1.49
CA LEU A 152 -2.32 -14.58 -1.77
C LEU A 152 -1.19 -14.39 -0.75
N PRO A 153 -0.67 -15.46 -0.11
CA PRO A 153 0.54 -15.35 0.70
C PRO A 153 1.73 -14.87 -0.14
N LEU A 154 2.54 -13.96 0.39
CA LEU A 154 3.74 -13.45 -0.31
C LEU A 154 4.70 -14.58 -0.70
N ALA A 155 4.86 -15.56 0.19
CA ALA A 155 5.73 -16.72 0.01
C ALA A 155 5.16 -17.80 -0.94
N ALA A 156 3.94 -17.66 -1.47
CA ALA A 156 3.32 -18.67 -2.32
C ALA A 156 4.00 -18.81 -3.69
N ALA A 157 4.58 -17.72 -4.22
CA ALA A 157 5.34 -17.75 -5.46
C ALA A 157 6.80 -18.10 -5.19
N ASP A 158 7.42 -18.86 -6.10
CA ASP A 158 8.84 -19.19 -6.08
C ASP A 158 9.71 -18.17 -6.83
N ARG A 159 9.09 -17.24 -7.57
CA ARG A 159 9.77 -16.25 -8.42
C ARG A 159 8.94 -15.01 -8.71
N ALA A 160 9.63 -13.96 -9.14
CA ALA A 160 9.00 -12.79 -9.76
C ALA A 160 8.43 -13.15 -11.15
N TYR A 161 7.20 -12.73 -11.44
CA TYR A 161 6.59 -12.94 -12.75
C TYR A 161 6.86 -11.75 -13.70
N PRO A 162 7.27 -12.02 -14.96
CA PRO A 162 7.67 -10.95 -15.88
C PRO A 162 6.49 -10.18 -16.48
N THR A 163 5.28 -10.74 -16.44
CA THR A 163 4.06 -10.12 -16.99
C THR A 163 2.86 -10.38 -16.10
N ALA A 164 1.90 -9.44 -16.10
CA ALA A 164 0.64 -9.61 -15.40
C ALA A 164 -0.18 -10.79 -15.94
N HIS A 165 -0.05 -11.16 -17.22
CA HIS A 165 -0.72 -12.34 -17.77
C HIS A 165 -0.17 -13.65 -17.20
N ALA A 166 1.17 -13.80 -17.17
CA ALA A 166 1.81 -14.98 -16.60
C ALA A 166 1.49 -15.11 -15.10
N PHE A 167 1.56 -14.00 -14.37
CA PHE A 167 1.17 -13.95 -12.96
C PHE A 167 -0.29 -14.34 -12.77
N ARG A 168 -1.23 -13.74 -13.53
CA ARG A 168 -2.66 -14.07 -13.43
C ARG A 168 -2.94 -15.54 -13.67
N ARG A 169 -2.32 -16.13 -14.69
CA ARG A 169 -2.51 -17.55 -15.01
C ARG A 169 -2.04 -18.46 -13.86
N TRP A 170 -0.97 -18.08 -13.17
CA TRP A 170 -0.50 -18.79 -11.98
C TRP A 170 -1.42 -18.54 -10.78
N LEU A 171 -1.75 -17.28 -10.48
CA LEU A 171 -2.65 -16.88 -9.41
C LEU A 171 -4.01 -17.61 -9.52
N GLN A 172 -4.56 -17.77 -10.73
CA GLN A 172 -5.81 -18.49 -10.96
C GLN A 172 -5.75 -19.99 -10.61
N ARG A 173 -4.56 -20.60 -10.57
CA ARG A 173 -4.37 -21.98 -10.12
C ARG A 173 -4.15 -22.07 -8.61
N THR A 174 -3.41 -21.13 -8.06
CA THR A 174 -2.95 -21.18 -6.66
C THR A 174 -3.92 -20.53 -5.68
N LEU A 175 -4.52 -19.39 -6.04
CA LEU A 175 -5.42 -18.64 -5.16
C LEU A 175 -6.59 -19.47 -4.60
N PRO A 176 -7.23 -20.41 -5.33
CA PRO A 176 -8.30 -21.25 -4.77
C PRO A 176 -7.92 -21.96 -3.46
N GLU A 177 -6.66 -22.39 -3.33
CA GLU A 177 -6.15 -23.05 -2.11
C GLU A 177 -6.08 -22.09 -0.92
N HIS A 178 -6.05 -20.77 -1.14
CA HIS A 178 -5.95 -19.76 -0.10
C HIS A 178 -7.25 -18.97 0.13
N LEU A 179 -8.27 -19.06 -0.74
CA LEU A 179 -9.48 -18.23 -0.64
C LEU A 179 -10.33 -18.48 0.63
N HIS A 180 -10.18 -19.66 1.23
CA HIS A 180 -10.85 -20.02 2.48
C HIS A 180 -10.05 -19.55 3.71
N GLU A 181 -8.76 -19.30 3.55
CA GLU A 181 -7.89 -18.73 4.58
C GLU A 181 -8.15 -17.23 4.67
N ARG A 182 -8.83 -16.81 5.74
CA ARG A 182 -9.17 -15.39 5.95
C ARG A 182 -8.82 -14.98 7.36
N PRO A 183 -8.29 -13.76 7.55
CA PRO A 183 -8.12 -13.25 8.89
C PRO A 183 -9.50 -12.97 9.50
N GLN A 184 -9.57 -12.97 10.83
CA GLN A 184 -10.85 -12.82 11.50
C GLN A 184 -11.42 -11.43 11.28
N ALA A 185 -12.72 -11.38 10.99
CA ALA A 185 -13.43 -10.12 10.87
C ALA A 185 -13.30 -9.31 12.16
N ASN A 186 -13.36 -9.93 13.34
CA ASN A 186 -13.07 -9.30 14.64
C ASN A 186 -12.36 -10.26 15.60
N PRO A 187 -11.02 -10.20 15.75
CA PRO A 187 -10.28 -11.10 16.63
C PRO A 187 -10.53 -10.89 18.12
N PHE A 188 -11.08 -9.74 18.51
CA PHE A 188 -11.41 -9.45 19.91
C PHE A 188 -12.83 -9.91 20.29
N ALA A 189 -13.63 -10.38 19.33
CA ALA A 189 -14.98 -10.85 19.63
C ALA A 189 -14.94 -12.06 20.57
N ARG A 190 -15.52 -11.90 21.77
CA ARG A 190 -15.58 -12.95 22.82
C ARG A 190 -14.19 -13.43 23.28
N LEU A 191 -13.19 -12.57 23.18
CA LEU A 191 -11.84 -12.85 23.70
C LEU A 191 -11.77 -12.48 25.18
N ALA A 192 -11.23 -13.39 25.99
CA ALA A 192 -10.87 -13.14 27.38
C ALA A 192 -9.37 -13.33 27.55
N LEU A 193 -8.67 -12.28 27.99
CA LEU A 193 -7.24 -12.29 28.29
C LEU A 193 -6.99 -11.52 29.60
N PRO A 194 -5.90 -11.83 30.32
CA PRO A 194 -5.43 -10.96 31.39
C PRO A 194 -5.20 -9.55 30.87
N THR A 195 -5.70 -8.54 31.58
CA THR A 195 -5.61 -7.14 31.15
C THR A 195 -4.35 -6.49 31.72
N LEU A 196 -3.66 -5.70 30.89
CA LEU A 196 -2.57 -4.82 31.32
C LEU A 196 -3.03 -3.37 31.13
N THR A 197 -3.13 -2.62 32.22
CA THR A 197 -3.65 -1.24 32.19
C THR A 197 -2.64 -0.24 31.63
N SER A 198 -1.35 -0.45 31.88
CA SER A 198 -0.29 0.46 31.44
C SER A 198 1.07 -0.25 31.30
N LEU A 199 1.93 0.32 30.46
CA LEU A 199 3.34 -0.06 30.40
C LEU A 199 4.09 0.42 31.65
N PRO A 200 5.27 -0.14 31.97
CA PRO A 200 6.11 0.34 33.06
C PRO A 200 6.36 1.85 32.98
N ALA A 201 6.31 2.55 34.11
CA ALA A 201 6.42 4.01 34.16
C ALA A 201 7.73 4.55 33.56
N SER A 202 8.84 3.80 33.66
CA SER A 202 10.12 4.13 33.02
C SER A 202 10.03 4.15 31.49
N VAL A 203 9.35 3.15 30.91
CA VAL A 203 9.10 3.05 29.47
C VAL A 203 8.17 4.16 29.02
N ALA A 204 7.03 4.34 29.70
CA ALA A 204 6.03 5.34 29.33
C ALA A 204 6.56 6.79 29.45
N ARG A 205 7.47 7.06 30.40
CA ARG A 205 8.13 8.37 30.52
C ARG A 205 9.15 8.61 29.41
N ARG A 206 9.90 7.58 29.02
CA ARG A 206 10.92 7.70 27.96
C ARG A 206 10.31 7.78 26.57
N TRP A 207 9.25 7.02 26.32
CA TRP A 207 8.55 6.94 25.04
C TRP A 207 7.05 7.16 25.25
N PRO A 208 6.61 8.40 25.50
CA PRO A 208 5.20 8.68 25.77
C PRO A 208 4.33 8.29 24.56
N ARG A 209 3.18 7.67 24.85
CA ARG A 209 2.17 7.39 23.82
C ARG A 209 1.71 8.68 23.15
N ALA A 210 1.31 8.59 21.89
CA ALA A 210 0.70 9.69 21.16
C ALA A 210 -0.55 10.21 21.90
N SER A 211 -0.64 11.53 22.05
CA SER A 211 -1.78 12.17 22.69
C SER A 211 -2.99 12.19 21.77
N ALA A 212 -4.19 12.30 22.34
CA ALA A 212 -5.42 12.46 21.55
C ALA A 212 -5.39 13.69 20.62
N SER A 213 -4.61 14.73 20.97
CA SER A 213 -4.41 15.88 20.09
C SER A 213 -3.55 15.56 18.88
N LEU A 214 -2.43 14.86 19.07
CA LEU A 214 -1.57 14.44 17.97
C LEU A 214 -2.30 13.49 17.02
N LEU A 215 -3.12 12.57 17.56
CA LEU A 215 -3.88 11.62 16.76
C LEU A 215 -4.95 12.26 15.85
N ARG A 216 -5.33 13.53 16.07
CA ARG A 216 -6.18 14.25 15.11
C ARG A 216 -5.45 14.59 13.81
N GLY A 217 -4.12 14.66 13.85
CA GLY A 217 -3.30 15.07 12.71
C GLY A 217 -3.46 16.56 12.37
N ASP A 218 -3.72 17.39 13.37
CA ASP A 218 -3.86 18.83 13.18
C ASP A 218 -2.49 19.47 12.94
N ARG A 219 -2.43 20.48 12.05
CA ARG A 219 -1.17 21.16 11.66
C ARG A 219 -0.32 21.62 12.85
N ALA A 220 -0.96 22.11 13.91
CA ALA A 220 -0.26 22.56 15.12
C ALA A 220 0.52 21.43 15.81
N THR A 221 -0.05 20.22 15.85
CA THR A 221 0.63 19.05 16.46
C THR A 221 1.64 18.40 15.52
N LEU A 222 1.43 18.49 14.20
CA LEU A 222 2.37 17.97 13.21
C LEU A 222 3.66 18.78 13.14
N ALA A 223 3.59 20.10 13.38
CA ALA A 223 4.74 21.00 13.34
C ALA A 223 5.88 20.66 14.32
N GLU A 224 5.62 19.76 15.29
CA GLU A 224 6.64 19.26 16.21
C GLU A 224 7.38 18.00 15.72
N LEU A 225 6.94 17.41 14.59
CA LEU A 225 7.50 16.18 14.04
C LEU A 225 8.60 16.51 13.01
N PRO A 226 9.68 15.71 12.93
CA PRO A 226 10.76 15.93 11.96
C PRO A 226 10.36 15.40 10.57
N ILE A 227 9.42 16.07 9.92
CA ILE A 227 8.83 15.69 8.62
C ILE A 227 8.72 16.91 7.68
N ASP A 228 8.44 16.67 6.39
CA ASP A 228 8.24 17.76 5.42
C ASP A 228 6.86 18.43 5.60
N HIS A 229 6.88 19.67 6.08
CA HIS A 229 5.69 20.49 6.29
C HIS A 229 5.23 21.29 5.04
N ALA A 230 5.91 21.15 3.90
CA ALA A 230 5.51 21.80 2.64
C ALA A 230 4.29 21.12 2.00
N VAL A 231 4.05 19.83 2.30
CA VAL A 231 2.93 19.07 1.74
C VAL A 231 1.81 18.93 2.78
N ALA A 232 0.85 19.85 2.70
CA ALA A 232 -0.26 19.93 3.64
C ALA A 232 -1.16 18.67 3.63
N PRO A 233 -1.85 18.39 4.76
CA PRO A 233 -2.85 17.33 4.85
C PRO A 233 -3.87 17.39 3.72
N ALA A 234 -4.19 16.22 3.16
CA ALA A 234 -5.22 16.11 2.13
C ALA A 234 -6.62 16.14 2.76
N ALA A 235 -7.63 16.52 1.98
CA ALA A 235 -9.03 16.55 2.43
C ALA A 235 -9.59 15.14 2.72
N ILE A 236 -8.99 14.09 2.15
CA ILE A 236 -9.37 12.70 2.42
C ILE A 236 -8.93 12.32 3.84
N ALA A 237 -9.91 12.00 4.70
CA ALA A 237 -9.64 11.52 6.05
C ALA A 237 -9.08 10.09 6.03
N GLY A 238 -8.07 9.84 6.86
CA GLY A 238 -7.53 8.53 7.12
C GLY A 238 -8.40 7.67 8.04
N GLY A 239 -7.87 6.49 8.33
CA GLY A 239 -8.48 5.53 9.25
C GLY A 239 -9.55 4.62 8.66
N ARG A 240 -9.84 3.58 9.44
CA ARG A 240 -10.73 2.48 9.07
C ARG A 240 -12.17 2.95 8.85
N ARG A 241 -12.67 3.89 9.64
CA ARG A 241 -14.05 4.40 9.51
C ARG A 241 -14.25 5.10 8.17
N ALA A 242 -13.28 5.92 7.76
CA ALA A 242 -13.30 6.57 6.44
C ALA A 242 -13.18 5.52 5.31
N ALA A 243 -12.27 4.55 5.46
CA ALA A 243 -12.08 3.47 4.50
C ALA A 243 -13.37 2.67 4.26
N LEU A 244 -14.07 2.27 5.32
CA LEU A 244 -15.32 1.50 5.22
C LEU A 244 -16.46 2.31 4.59
N ARG A 245 -16.57 3.61 4.89
CA ARG A 245 -17.53 4.49 4.20
C ARG A 245 -17.23 4.54 2.70
N ARG A 246 -15.94 4.67 2.32
CA ARG A 246 -15.55 4.71 0.91
C ARG A 246 -15.79 3.38 0.20
N LEU A 247 -15.52 2.25 0.84
CA LEU A 247 -15.78 0.90 0.32
C LEU A 247 -17.28 0.69 0.11
N LYS A 248 -18.12 1.02 1.10
CA LYS A 248 -19.58 0.90 0.99
C LYS A 248 -20.12 1.76 -0.15
N ALA A 249 -19.67 3.01 -0.26
CA ALA A 249 -20.05 3.90 -1.36
C ALA A 249 -19.65 3.30 -2.72
N PHE A 250 -18.39 2.84 -2.84
CA PHE A 250 -17.87 2.20 -4.05
C PHE A 250 -18.75 1.02 -4.50
N VAL A 251 -18.97 0.05 -3.61
CA VAL A 251 -19.74 -1.16 -3.91
C VAL A 251 -21.17 -0.81 -4.35
N ALA A 252 -21.79 0.17 -3.70
CA ALA A 252 -23.17 0.56 -4.00
C ALA A 252 -23.33 1.36 -5.30
N ALA A 253 -22.44 2.32 -5.59
CA ALA A 253 -22.70 3.34 -6.62
C ALA A 253 -21.72 3.34 -7.80
N GLN A 254 -20.46 2.91 -7.59
CA GLN A 254 -19.41 2.94 -8.61
C GLN A 254 -19.14 1.57 -9.21
N LEU A 255 -19.14 0.50 -8.39
CA LEU A 255 -18.83 -0.85 -8.82
C LEU A 255 -19.69 -1.30 -10.01
N PRO A 256 -21.02 -1.05 -10.09
CA PRO A 256 -21.81 -1.48 -11.25
C PRO A 256 -21.30 -0.94 -12.59
N ARG A 257 -20.74 0.27 -12.59
CA ARG A 257 -20.27 0.98 -13.80
C ARG A 257 -18.74 0.94 -13.96
N TYR A 258 -18.03 0.25 -13.07
CA TYR A 258 -16.56 0.30 -13.02
C TYR A 258 -15.90 -0.16 -14.32
N ALA A 259 -16.41 -1.20 -15.00
CA ALA A 259 -15.79 -1.68 -16.24
C ALA A 259 -15.74 -0.58 -17.32
N ASP A 260 -16.83 0.16 -17.46
CA ASP A 260 -17.02 1.13 -18.53
C ASP A 260 -16.42 2.50 -18.16
N ASP A 261 -16.64 2.94 -16.92
CA ASP A 261 -16.39 4.33 -16.55
C ASP A 261 -15.01 4.58 -15.91
N ARG A 262 -14.30 3.56 -15.40
CA ARG A 262 -13.03 3.73 -14.62
C ARG A 262 -11.89 4.44 -15.35
N ASN A 263 -11.97 4.57 -16.67
CA ASN A 263 -10.95 5.23 -17.48
C ASN A 263 -11.27 6.70 -17.74
N HIS A 264 -12.46 7.21 -17.39
CA HIS A 264 -12.88 8.58 -17.65
C HIS A 264 -12.59 9.48 -16.43
N PRO A 265 -11.59 10.39 -16.48
CA PRO A 265 -11.25 11.24 -15.34
C PRO A 265 -12.38 12.15 -14.84
N ASP A 266 -13.32 12.54 -15.72
CA ASP A 266 -14.51 13.31 -15.34
C ASP A 266 -15.46 12.51 -14.43
N LEU A 267 -15.36 11.17 -14.45
CA LEU A 267 -16.22 10.30 -13.67
C LEU A 267 -15.50 9.79 -12.43
N ASP A 268 -16.08 10.02 -11.25
CA ASP A 268 -15.64 9.37 -10.00
C ASP A 268 -16.13 7.92 -9.93
N ALA A 269 -15.70 7.10 -10.90
CA ALA A 269 -16.10 5.71 -11.06
C ALA A 269 -15.08 4.70 -10.50
N THR A 270 -13.96 5.18 -9.94
CA THR A 270 -12.97 4.31 -9.30
C THR A 270 -13.28 4.09 -7.81
N SER A 271 -12.57 3.17 -7.14
CA SER A 271 -12.82 2.86 -5.74
C SER A 271 -12.26 3.87 -4.75
N GLY A 272 -11.22 4.63 -5.13
CA GLY A 272 -10.52 5.52 -4.22
C GLY A 272 -9.95 4.83 -2.97
N LEU A 273 -9.75 3.51 -3.02
CA LEU A 273 -9.33 2.71 -1.86
C LEU A 273 -7.82 2.62 -1.66
N SER A 274 -7.01 3.02 -2.64
CA SER A 274 -5.55 2.84 -2.59
C SER A 274 -4.88 3.51 -1.38
N PRO A 275 -5.26 4.73 -0.92
CA PRO A 275 -4.69 5.30 0.30
C PRO A 275 -4.92 4.42 1.54
N TYR A 276 -6.12 3.84 1.68
CA TYR A 276 -6.48 3.02 2.83
C TYR A 276 -5.86 1.62 2.78
N LEU A 277 -5.71 1.05 1.58
CA LEU A 277 -5.01 -0.21 1.37
C LEU A 277 -3.51 -0.06 1.62
N HIS A 278 -2.91 1.06 1.20
CA HIS A 278 -1.52 1.39 1.43
C HIS A 278 -1.22 1.59 2.92
N ALA A 279 -1.98 2.45 3.59
CA ALA A 279 -1.80 2.72 5.01
C ALA A 279 -2.25 1.56 5.93
N GLY A 280 -2.77 0.47 5.36
CA GLY A 280 -3.21 -0.70 6.11
C GLY A 280 -4.51 -0.54 6.91
N HIS A 281 -5.23 0.57 6.73
CA HIS A 281 -6.53 0.86 7.37
C HIS A 281 -7.66 -0.08 6.90
N LEU A 282 -7.50 -0.68 5.71
CA LEU A 282 -8.45 -1.59 5.09
C LEU A 282 -7.73 -2.83 4.54
N ALA A 283 -8.28 -4.02 4.77
CA ALA A 283 -7.71 -5.27 4.28
C ALA A 283 -8.15 -5.56 2.84
N ALA A 284 -7.25 -6.11 2.01
CA ALA A 284 -7.62 -6.64 0.70
C ALA A 284 -8.68 -7.77 0.79
N HIS A 285 -8.60 -8.60 1.85
CA HIS A 285 -9.62 -9.61 2.16
C HIS A 285 -11.01 -9.01 2.36
N GLU A 286 -11.10 -7.90 3.08
CA GLU A 286 -12.38 -7.22 3.36
C GLU A 286 -12.95 -6.56 2.10
N VAL A 287 -12.09 -5.98 1.26
CA VAL A 287 -12.49 -5.45 -0.05
C VAL A 287 -13.03 -6.55 -0.95
N ALA A 288 -12.30 -7.67 -1.06
CA ALA A 288 -12.73 -8.80 -1.87
C ALA A 288 -14.03 -9.41 -1.34
N ALA A 289 -14.17 -9.59 -0.03
CA ALA A 289 -15.38 -10.08 0.61
C ALA A 289 -16.58 -9.18 0.27
N ALA A 290 -16.47 -7.87 0.49
CA ALA A 290 -17.56 -6.93 0.21
C ALA A 290 -17.99 -6.93 -1.27
N VAL A 291 -17.03 -7.03 -2.20
CA VAL A 291 -17.33 -7.11 -3.64
C VAL A 291 -18.01 -8.44 -3.97
N LEU A 292 -17.45 -9.58 -3.55
CA LEU A 292 -17.99 -10.90 -3.85
C LEU A 292 -19.38 -11.10 -3.23
N GLU A 293 -19.60 -10.65 -1.99
CA GLU A 293 -20.90 -10.66 -1.32
C GLU A 293 -21.94 -9.83 -2.08
N SER A 294 -21.57 -8.64 -2.57
CA SER A 294 -22.48 -7.81 -3.40
C SER A 294 -22.90 -8.48 -4.71
N GLN A 295 -22.16 -9.49 -5.16
CA GLN A 295 -22.42 -10.25 -6.39
C GLN A 295 -23.13 -11.58 -6.11
N GLY A 296 -23.50 -11.87 -4.85
CA GLY A 296 -24.07 -13.16 -4.45
C GLY A 296 -23.14 -14.33 -4.82
N TRP A 297 -21.83 -14.11 -4.73
CA TRP A 297 -20.84 -15.05 -5.19
C TRP A 297 -20.64 -16.19 -4.20
N LEU A 298 -20.43 -17.40 -4.74
CA LEU A 298 -20.04 -18.59 -4.00
C LEU A 298 -18.79 -19.20 -4.64
N PRO A 299 -17.89 -19.86 -3.86
CA PRO A 299 -16.65 -20.43 -4.37
C PRO A 299 -16.79 -21.36 -5.58
N GLU A 300 -17.91 -22.05 -5.73
CA GLU A 300 -18.20 -22.99 -6.82
C GLU A 300 -18.32 -22.29 -8.18
N ARG A 301 -18.50 -20.96 -8.20
CA ARG A 301 -18.51 -20.17 -9.43
C ARG A 301 -17.12 -19.98 -10.06
N LEU A 302 -16.05 -20.31 -9.33
CA LEU A 302 -14.69 -20.22 -9.87
C LEU A 302 -14.53 -21.10 -11.11
N SER A 303 -13.97 -20.53 -12.15
CA SER A 303 -13.61 -21.31 -13.34
C SER A 303 -12.50 -22.29 -13.02
N ARG A 304 -12.71 -23.56 -13.40
CA ARG A 304 -11.68 -24.60 -13.33
C ARG A 304 -10.51 -24.35 -14.30
N ARG A 305 -10.67 -23.44 -15.26
CA ARG A 305 -9.65 -23.13 -16.28
C ARG A 305 -8.87 -21.88 -15.89
N ALA A 306 -7.58 -22.05 -15.58
CA ALA A 306 -6.64 -20.96 -15.38
C ALA A 306 -5.98 -20.53 -16.71
N THR A 307 -6.63 -19.61 -17.42
CA THR A 307 -6.21 -19.12 -18.75
C THR A 307 -5.38 -17.84 -18.70
N GLY A 308 -5.33 -17.15 -17.55
CA GLY A 308 -4.76 -15.81 -17.44
C GLY A 308 -5.65 -14.72 -18.05
N SER A 309 -6.92 -15.04 -18.35
CA SER A 309 -7.97 -14.08 -18.74
C SER A 309 -8.29 -13.13 -17.59
N ARG A 310 -8.59 -11.88 -17.92
CA ARG A 310 -8.97 -10.81 -16.97
C ARG A 310 -10.42 -10.92 -16.49
N GLN A 311 -11.20 -11.81 -17.10
CA GLN A 311 -12.63 -11.97 -16.85
C GLN A 311 -13.03 -13.44 -16.94
N GLY A 312 -14.13 -13.79 -16.28
CA GLY A 312 -14.76 -15.10 -16.33
C GLY A 312 -14.10 -16.14 -15.42
N TRP A 313 -13.08 -15.77 -14.64
CA TRP A 313 -12.47 -16.69 -13.69
C TRP A 313 -13.18 -16.65 -12.34
N TRP A 314 -13.54 -15.45 -11.86
CA TRP A 314 -14.30 -15.31 -10.63
C TRP A 314 -15.75 -15.77 -10.81
N GLY A 315 -16.34 -15.57 -11.99
CA GLY A 315 -17.75 -15.91 -12.23
C GLY A 315 -18.70 -14.88 -11.61
N VAL A 316 -18.31 -13.60 -11.70
CA VAL A 316 -19.10 -12.43 -11.28
C VAL A 316 -19.31 -11.46 -12.46
N GLY A 317 -20.08 -10.39 -12.25
CA GLY A 317 -20.34 -9.39 -13.29
C GLY A 317 -19.05 -8.72 -13.82
N ALA A 318 -19.09 -8.26 -15.07
CA ALA A 318 -17.92 -7.71 -15.77
C ALA A 318 -17.21 -6.58 -15.00
N SER A 319 -17.96 -5.69 -14.33
CA SER A 319 -17.39 -4.63 -13.52
C SER A 319 -16.70 -5.14 -12.25
N ALA A 320 -17.22 -6.19 -11.61
CA ALA A 320 -16.58 -6.84 -10.48
C ALA A 320 -15.32 -7.62 -10.90
N GLU A 321 -15.36 -8.35 -12.02
CA GLU A 321 -14.17 -8.99 -12.62
C GLU A 321 -13.08 -7.95 -12.93
N ALA A 322 -13.45 -6.85 -13.58
CA ALA A 322 -12.52 -5.77 -13.90
C ALA A 322 -11.91 -5.13 -12.64
N PHE A 323 -12.70 -4.97 -11.57
CA PHE A 323 -12.19 -4.46 -10.30
C PHE A 323 -11.28 -5.45 -9.60
N LEU A 324 -11.65 -6.74 -9.52
CA LEU A 324 -10.85 -7.79 -8.90
C LEU A 324 -9.53 -8.04 -9.66
N ASP A 325 -9.49 -7.88 -10.98
CA ASP A 325 -8.20 -7.87 -11.73
C ASP A 325 -7.27 -6.78 -11.19
N GLN A 326 -7.79 -5.59 -10.86
CA GLN A 326 -6.96 -4.52 -10.28
C GLN A 326 -6.62 -4.77 -8.81
N ALA A 327 -7.63 -5.04 -7.97
CA ALA A 327 -7.49 -5.14 -6.52
C ALA A 327 -6.76 -6.41 -6.06
N VAL A 328 -6.77 -7.46 -6.90
CA VAL A 328 -6.08 -8.74 -6.64
C VAL A 328 -4.92 -8.89 -7.61
N THR A 329 -5.14 -9.09 -8.92
CA THR A 329 -4.03 -9.46 -9.81
C THR A 329 -2.95 -8.37 -9.94
N TRP A 330 -3.31 -7.12 -10.24
CA TRP A 330 -2.33 -6.04 -10.41
C TRP A 330 -1.70 -5.61 -9.09
N ARG A 331 -2.43 -5.74 -7.98
CA ARG A 331 -1.88 -5.47 -6.66
C ARG A 331 -0.86 -6.55 -6.25
N GLU A 332 -1.25 -7.81 -6.34
CA GLU A 332 -0.43 -8.94 -5.89
C GLU A 332 0.80 -9.14 -6.80
N VAL A 333 0.75 -8.77 -8.10
CA VAL A 333 1.96 -8.84 -8.95
C VAL A 333 3.02 -7.79 -8.54
N GLY A 334 2.59 -6.63 -8.04
CA GLY A 334 3.51 -5.64 -7.49
C GLY A 334 4.18 -6.12 -6.21
N PHE A 335 3.41 -6.78 -5.34
CA PHE A 335 3.93 -7.42 -4.14
C PHE A 335 4.86 -8.59 -4.45
N ASN A 336 4.50 -9.45 -5.40
CA ASN A 336 5.37 -10.51 -5.90
C ASN A 336 6.72 -9.98 -6.38
N MET A 337 6.74 -8.87 -7.13
CA MET A 337 7.99 -8.27 -7.59
C MET A 337 8.85 -7.76 -6.44
N ALA A 338 8.30 -6.98 -5.51
CA ALA A 338 9.07 -6.45 -4.37
C ALA A 338 9.55 -7.57 -3.42
N TRP A 339 8.76 -8.63 -3.27
CA TRP A 339 9.12 -9.80 -2.47
C TRP A 339 10.36 -10.53 -3.02
N HIS A 340 10.41 -10.75 -4.33
CA HIS A 340 11.49 -11.50 -4.97
C HIS A 340 12.67 -10.65 -5.45
N ARG A 341 12.52 -9.33 -5.53
CA ARG A 341 13.56 -8.41 -6.02
C ARG A 341 13.74 -7.22 -5.11
N GLU A 342 14.88 -7.19 -4.42
CA GLU A 342 15.28 -6.06 -3.58
C GLU A 342 15.48 -4.78 -4.40
N ASP A 343 15.84 -4.91 -5.68
CA ASP A 343 16.07 -3.82 -6.61
C ASP A 343 14.82 -3.40 -7.40
N HIS A 344 13.61 -3.83 -7.00
CA HIS A 344 12.36 -3.60 -7.76
C HIS A 344 12.05 -2.11 -8.05
N ASP A 345 12.62 -1.20 -7.25
CA ASP A 345 12.50 0.25 -7.32
C ASP A 345 13.66 0.92 -8.08
N ARG A 346 14.62 0.15 -8.61
CA ARG A 346 15.79 0.65 -9.37
C ARG A 346 15.67 0.39 -10.87
N TYR A 347 16.20 1.28 -11.71
CA TYR A 347 16.09 1.22 -13.18
C TYR A 347 16.55 -0.13 -13.76
N GLU A 348 17.58 -0.72 -13.17
CA GLU A 348 18.19 -2.00 -13.56
C GLU A 348 17.22 -3.19 -13.48
N SER A 349 16.13 -3.04 -12.73
CA SER A 349 15.08 -4.05 -12.63
C SER A 349 14.04 -4.01 -13.75
N LEU A 350 14.26 -3.18 -14.78
CA LEU A 350 13.45 -3.20 -16.00
C LEU A 350 13.65 -4.50 -16.80
N PRO A 351 12.63 -4.96 -17.53
CA PRO A 351 12.80 -6.04 -18.50
C PRO A 351 13.89 -5.71 -19.52
N PRO A 352 14.73 -6.69 -19.94
CA PRO A 352 15.85 -6.43 -20.86
C PRO A 352 15.45 -5.74 -22.17
N TRP A 353 14.27 -6.04 -22.71
CA TRP A 353 13.77 -5.39 -23.94
C TRP A 353 13.50 -3.90 -23.75
N ALA A 354 12.98 -3.53 -22.58
CA ALA A 354 12.61 -2.16 -22.25
C ALA A 354 13.86 -1.32 -21.97
N ALA A 355 14.79 -1.85 -21.17
CA ALA A 355 16.08 -1.22 -20.91
C ALA A 355 16.87 -0.98 -22.20
N ARG A 356 16.87 -1.96 -23.12
CA ARG A 356 17.55 -1.85 -24.42
C ARG A 356 16.99 -0.73 -25.29
N THR A 357 15.68 -0.74 -25.56
CA THR A 357 15.05 0.25 -26.46
C THR A 357 15.14 1.67 -25.87
N LEU A 358 15.00 1.82 -24.55
CA LEU A 358 15.20 3.11 -23.88
C LEU A 358 16.66 3.59 -23.96
N GLY A 359 17.63 2.65 -23.91
CA GLY A 359 19.05 2.94 -24.06
C GLY A 359 19.42 3.36 -25.49
N GLU A 360 18.89 2.67 -26.50
CA GLU A 360 19.06 2.99 -27.93
C GLU A 360 18.57 4.41 -28.25
N HIS A 361 17.45 4.81 -27.64
CA HIS A 361 16.83 6.13 -27.83
C HIS A 361 17.27 7.20 -26.81
N ALA A 362 18.27 6.90 -25.96
CA ALA A 362 18.68 7.81 -24.88
C ALA A 362 19.28 9.13 -25.40
N ARG A 363 19.77 9.18 -26.64
CA ARG A 363 20.38 10.37 -27.27
C ARG A 363 19.46 11.15 -28.19
N ASP A 364 18.23 10.71 -28.37
CA ASP A 364 17.26 11.37 -29.23
C ASP A 364 17.02 12.83 -28.80
N ARG A 365 16.74 13.72 -29.75
CA ARG A 365 16.36 15.10 -29.41
C ARG A 365 15.02 15.08 -28.67
N ARG A 366 14.94 15.80 -27.55
CA ARG A 366 13.68 16.05 -26.83
C ARG A 366 13.14 17.39 -27.29
N GLU A 367 11.85 17.43 -27.62
CA GLU A 367 11.17 18.66 -28.02
C GLU A 367 11.09 19.65 -26.86
N TYR A 368 10.75 19.16 -25.67
CA TYR A 368 10.73 19.91 -24.41
C TYR A 368 11.61 19.23 -23.38
N ARG A 369 12.17 20.01 -22.45
CA ARG A 369 12.93 19.52 -21.30
C ARG A 369 12.52 20.28 -20.05
N TYR A 370 12.09 19.57 -19.03
CA TYR A 370 11.72 20.12 -17.73
C TYR A 370 12.52 19.44 -16.63
N GLY A 371 12.94 20.22 -15.64
CA GLY A 371 13.47 19.74 -14.37
C GLY A 371 12.36 19.43 -13.37
N LEU A 372 12.76 18.85 -12.24
CA LEU A 372 11.85 18.53 -11.15
C LEU A 372 10.99 19.73 -10.69
N PRO A 373 11.51 20.96 -10.50
CA PRO A 373 10.68 22.08 -10.04
C PRO A 373 9.56 22.45 -11.01
N GLU A 374 9.81 22.41 -12.32
CA GLU A 374 8.82 22.71 -13.35
C GLU A 374 7.72 21.64 -13.39
N PHE A 375 8.11 20.36 -13.28
CA PHE A 375 7.14 19.28 -13.14
C PHE A 375 6.34 19.42 -11.84
N GLU A 376 7.00 19.65 -10.70
CA GLU A 376 6.36 19.74 -9.39
C GLU A 376 5.28 20.83 -9.34
N GLN A 377 5.58 21.99 -9.92
CA GLN A 377 4.71 23.17 -9.97
C GLN A 377 3.66 23.12 -11.09
N ALA A 378 3.57 22.03 -11.85
CA ALA A 378 2.68 21.92 -13.00
C ALA A 378 2.92 23.06 -14.02
N GLY A 379 4.19 23.35 -14.31
CA GLY A 379 4.65 24.42 -15.19
C GLY A 379 5.06 23.93 -16.59
N THR A 380 4.39 22.93 -17.14
CA THR A 380 4.69 22.43 -18.50
C THR A 380 3.81 23.12 -19.56
N HIS A 381 4.13 22.94 -20.83
CA HIS A 381 3.29 23.41 -21.94
C HIS A 381 1.97 22.63 -22.08
N ASP A 382 1.80 21.49 -21.39
CA ASP A 382 0.66 20.60 -21.58
C ASP A 382 -0.39 20.78 -20.46
N PRO A 383 -1.53 21.41 -20.75
CA PRO A 383 -2.54 21.70 -19.73
C PRO A 383 -3.17 20.43 -19.13
N LEU A 384 -3.23 19.31 -19.86
CA LEU A 384 -3.77 18.06 -19.30
C LEU A 384 -2.77 17.43 -18.32
N TRP A 385 -1.48 17.50 -18.65
CA TRP A 385 -0.43 17.05 -17.74
C TRP A 385 -0.39 17.89 -16.46
N ASN A 386 -0.45 19.22 -16.61
CA ASN A 386 -0.48 20.16 -15.48
C ASN A 386 -1.68 19.90 -14.56
N ALA A 387 -2.87 19.67 -15.13
CA ALA A 387 -4.06 19.32 -14.36
C ALA A 387 -3.89 18.01 -13.57
N ALA A 388 -3.29 16.98 -14.18
CA ALA A 388 -2.99 15.73 -13.50
C ALA A 388 -2.03 15.91 -12.31
N GLN A 389 -0.96 16.68 -12.52
CA GLN A 389 -0.01 17.02 -11.47
C GLN A 389 -0.66 17.82 -10.34
N ARG A 390 -1.51 18.79 -10.65
CA ARG A 390 -2.24 19.57 -9.63
C ARG A 390 -3.20 18.73 -8.83
N GLN A 391 -3.86 17.73 -9.45
CA GLN A 391 -4.67 16.78 -8.69
C GLN A 391 -3.81 16.03 -7.67
N LEU A 392 -2.64 15.51 -8.08
CA LEU A 392 -1.71 14.83 -7.18
C LEU A 392 -1.29 15.72 -6.01
N VAL A 393 -0.83 16.94 -6.32
CA VAL A 393 -0.37 17.90 -5.31
C VAL A 393 -1.50 18.31 -4.37
N ARG A 394 -2.71 18.59 -4.87
CA ARG A 394 -3.84 19.07 -4.06
C ARG A 394 -4.52 17.95 -3.25
N GLU A 395 -4.74 16.78 -3.84
CA GLU A 395 -5.58 15.73 -3.24
C GLU A 395 -4.80 14.55 -2.69
N GLY A 396 -3.51 14.40 -3.03
CA GLY A 396 -2.71 13.25 -2.64
C GLY A 396 -3.07 11.98 -3.40
N ARG A 397 -3.75 12.12 -4.53
CA ARG A 397 -4.10 11.05 -5.45
C ARG A 397 -4.18 11.60 -6.86
N MET A 398 -4.01 10.74 -7.84
CA MET A 398 -4.19 11.09 -9.24
C MET A 398 -5.04 10.01 -9.92
N HIS A 399 -5.96 10.40 -10.80
CA HIS A 399 -6.75 9.43 -11.55
C HIS A 399 -5.84 8.47 -12.34
N ASN A 400 -6.08 7.16 -12.25
CA ASN A 400 -5.15 6.14 -12.75
C ASN A 400 -4.85 6.26 -14.25
N TYR A 401 -5.85 6.59 -15.08
CA TYR A 401 -5.61 6.82 -16.51
C TYR A 401 -4.61 7.96 -16.75
N LEU A 402 -4.72 9.02 -15.95
CA LEU A 402 -3.84 10.17 -16.04
C LEU A 402 -2.48 9.91 -15.39
N ARG A 403 -2.36 9.04 -14.38
CA ARG A 403 -1.05 8.57 -13.87
C ARG A 403 -0.19 7.94 -14.97
N MET A 404 -0.81 7.15 -15.85
CA MET A 404 -0.12 6.58 -17.01
C MET A 404 0.36 7.67 -17.98
N LEU A 405 -0.53 8.59 -18.39
CA LEU A 405 -0.16 9.71 -19.26
C LEU A 405 0.95 10.56 -18.62
N TRP A 406 0.77 10.93 -17.36
CA TRP A 406 1.67 11.75 -16.56
C TRP A 406 3.10 11.21 -16.60
N GLY A 407 3.28 9.91 -16.32
CA GLY A 407 4.61 9.30 -16.36
C GLY A 407 5.18 9.23 -17.78
N LYS A 408 4.35 8.91 -18.79
CA LYS A 408 4.82 8.84 -20.19
C LYS A 408 5.33 10.21 -20.66
N LYS A 409 4.70 11.29 -20.21
CA LYS A 409 5.13 12.66 -20.50
C LYS A 409 6.40 13.06 -19.75
N ILE A 410 6.58 12.65 -18.50
CA ILE A 410 7.87 12.82 -17.80
C ILE A 410 8.99 12.11 -18.57
N LEU A 411 8.77 10.87 -19.02
CA LEU A 411 9.74 10.16 -19.88
C LEU A 411 10.03 10.94 -21.18
N GLN A 412 9.01 11.54 -21.79
CA GLN A 412 9.16 12.30 -23.02
C GLN A 412 9.97 13.60 -22.84
N TRP A 413 9.85 14.24 -21.67
CA TRP A 413 10.37 15.59 -21.43
C TRP A 413 11.54 15.64 -20.43
N THR A 414 12.17 14.50 -20.16
CA THR A 414 13.42 14.42 -19.38
C THR A 414 14.58 14.01 -20.27
N ARG A 415 15.80 14.33 -19.84
CA ARG A 415 16.98 14.12 -20.68
C ARG A 415 17.35 12.65 -20.84
N ARG A 416 17.05 11.79 -19.85
CA ARG A 416 17.34 10.35 -19.88
C ARG A 416 16.26 9.57 -19.11
N PRO A 417 16.02 8.28 -19.45
CA PRO A 417 15.04 7.44 -18.76
C PRO A 417 15.26 7.30 -17.25
N GLN A 418 16.51 7.31 -16.77
CA GLN A 418 16.85 7.27 -15.34
C GLN A 418 16.41 8.55 -14.62
N GLU A 419 16.64 9.70 -15.25
CA GLU A 419 16.18 11.01 -14.75
C GLU A 419 14.64 11.07 -14.71
N ALA A 420 13.98 10.50 -15.73
CA ALA A 420 12.53 10.33 -15.73
C ALA A 420 12.04 9.50 -14.53
N LEU A 421 12.72 8.39 -14.23
CA LEU A 421 12.40 7.52 -13.12
C LEU A 421 12.54 8.26 -11.78
N GLU A 422 13.63 8.98 -11.59
CA GLU A 422 13.89 9.78 -10.39
C GLU A 422 12.80 10.83 -10.16
N VAL A 423 12.42 11.58 -11.20
CA VAL A 423 11.32 12.55 -11.14
C VAL A 423 10.00 11.86 -10.80
N MET A 424 9.68 10.74 -11.46
CA MET A 424 8.43 10.02 -11.19
C MET A 424 8.36 9.49 -9.75
N ILE A 425 9.44 8.91 -9.24
CA ILE A 425 9.52 8.39 -7.87
C ILE A 425 9.39 9.55 -6.87
N GLU A 426 10.12 10.64 -7.07
CA GLU A 426 10.07 11.81 -6.17
C GLU A 426 8.66 12.37 -6.05
N LEU A 427 8.02 12.67 -7.18
CA LEU A 427 6.68 13.27 -7.18
C LEU A 427 5.61 12.29 -6.67
N ASN A 428 5.69 11.00 -7.04
CA ASN A 428 4.74 10.00 -6.57
C ASN A 428 4.86 9.81 -5.05
N ASN A 429 6.07 9.63 -4.54
CA ASN A 429 6.28 9.29 -3.13
C ASN A 429 6.08 10.49 -2.20
N ARG A 430 6.43 11.70 -2.63
CA ARG A 430 6.24 12.93 -1.84
C ARG A 430 4.76 13.31 -1.69
N TYR A 431 3.98 13.17 -2.76
CA TYR A 431 2.61 13.72 -2.79
C TYR A 431 1.49 12.69 -2.66
N ALA A 432 1.67 11.46 -3.15
CA ALA A 432 0.60 10.46 -3.16
C ALA A 432 0.45 9.80 -1.80
N LEU A 433 -0.78 9.72 -1.30
CA LEU A 433 -1.13 8.93 -0.11
C LEU A 433 -1.01 7.41 -0.34
N ASP A 434 -0.85 6.98 -1.59
CA ASP A 434 -0.56 5.61 -1.99
C ASP A 434 0.84 5.45 -2.60
N GLY A 435 1.74 6.41 -2.33
CA GLY A 435 3.16 6.37 -2.72
C GLY A 435 4.00 5.50 -1.78
N CYS A 436 5.31 5.39 -2.04
CA CYS A 436 6.23 4.54 -1.28
C CYS A 436 5.77 3.06 -1.18
N ASP A 437 5.01 2.60 -2.17
CA ASP A 437 4.35 1.30 -2.17
C ASP A 437 4.79 0.47 -3.39
N PRO A 438 5.01 -0.85 -3.27
CA PRO A 438 5.32 -1.72 -4.41
C PRO A 438 4.33 -1.58 -5.59
N ASN A 439 3.06 -1.28 -5.31
CA ASN A 439 2.05 -1.04 -6.34
C ASN A 439 2.30 0.27 -7.09
N SER A 440 2.71 1.31 -6.37
CA SER A 440 3.06 2.59 -6.96
C SER A 440 4.34 2.50 -7.80
N TYR A 441 5.37 1.78 -7.32
CA TYR A 441 6.55 1.45 -8.12
C TYR A 441 6.18 0.61 -9.35
N SER A 442 5.27 -0.34 -9.24
CA SER A 442 4.80 -1.12 -10.40
C SER A 442 4.15 -0.22 -11.45
N GLY A 443 3.36 0.78 -11.04
CA GLY A 443 2.78 1.79 -11.93
C GLY A 443 3.84 2.67 -12.59
N VAL A 444 4.81 3.18 -11.83
CA VAL A 444 5.93 3.97 -12.35
C VAL A 444 6.78 3.15 -13.32
N PHE A 445 7.11 1.91 -13.01
CA PHE A 445 7.92 1.06 -13.90
C PHE A 445 7.14 0.56 -15.11
N TRP A 446 5.81 0.47 -15.04
CA TRP A 446 4.98 0.23 -16.22
C TRP A 446 5.11 1.33 -17.26
N VAL A 447 5.30 2.59 -16.83
CA VAL A 447 5.62 3.71 -17.72
C VAL A 447 6.90 3.43 -18.51
N LEU A 448 7.85 2.71 -17.94
CA LEU A 448 9.11 2.36 -18.57
C LEU A 448 9.09 0.98 -19.25
N GLY A 449 7.98 0.26 -19.24
CA GLY A 449 7.79 -1.01 -19.97
C GLY A 449 7.64 -2.26 -19.10
N ARG A 450 7.70 -2.18 -17.77
CA ARG A 450 7.42 -3.33 -16.90
C ARG A 450 5.97 -3.82 -17.09
N TYR A 451 5.78 -5.14 -17.17
CA TYR A 451 4.49 -5.81 -17.39
C TYR A 451 3.74 -5.45 -18.67
N ASP A 452 4.33 -4.65 -19.56
CA ASP A 452 3.81 -4.40 -20.90
C ASP A 452 4.60 -5.20 -21.94
N ARG A 453 4.15 -5.14 -23.19
CA ARG A 453 4.87 -5.66 -24.35
C ARG A 453 5.54 -4.52 -25.12
N ALA A 454 6.44 -4.87 -26.03
CA ALA A 454 6.95 -3.94 -27.03
C ALA A 454 5.81 -3.49 -27.97
N TRP A 455 5.79 -2.21 -28.30
CA TRP A 455 4.84 -1.56 -29.21
C TRP A 455 5.53 -1.14 -30.50
N GLY A 456 4.81 -1.27 -31.61
CA GLY A 456 5.19 -0.74 -32.92
C GLY A 456 4.20 0.32 -33.40
N PRO A 457 4.60 1.25 -34.29
CA PRO A 457 5.97 1.48 -34.73
C PRO A 457 6.85 2.05 -33.61
N GLU A 458 8.17 1.84 -33.74
CA GLU A 458 9.18 2.44 -32.86
C GLU A 458 9.18 3.98 -33.01
N ARG A 459 9.35 4.71 -31.91
CA ARG A 459 9.23 6.17 -31.87
C ARG A 459 10.47 6.80 -31.25
N PRO A 460 10.89 7.98 -31.71
CA PRO A 460 11.92 8.75 -31.01
C PRO A 460 11.59 8.92 -29.53
N VAL A 461 12.62 8.92 -28.68
CA VAL A 461 12.58 8.95 -27.20
C VAL A 461 12.00 7.68 -26.55
N PHE A 462 10.87 7.17 -27.03
CA PHE A 462 10.18 6.03 -26.42
C PHE A 462 10.71 4.67 -26.86
N GLY A 463 11.32 4.61 -28.03
CA GLY A 463 11.61 3.35 -28.71
C GLY A 463 10.33 2.52 -28.86
N LYS A 464 10.33 1.32 -28.29
CA LYS A 464 9.21 0.36 -28.28
C LYS A 464 8.36 0.41 -27.02
N VAL A 465 8.61 1.34 -26.10
CA VAL A 465 7.72 1.57 -24.95
C VAL A 465 6.40 2.17 -25.44
N ARG A 466 5.27 1.73 -24.86
CA ARG A 466 3.95 2.27 -25.21
C ARG A 466 3.93 3.80 -25.12
N PHE A 467 3.56 4.44 -26.23
CA PHE A 467 3.37 5.87 -26.33
C PHE A 467 1.97 6.31 -25.86
N MET A 468 1.88 7.48 -25.22
CA MET A 468 0.63 8.17 -24.92
C MET A 468 0.80 9.67 -25.17
N SER A 469 -0.20 10.30 -25.80
CA SER A 469 -0.28 11.75 -25.97
C SER A 469 -1.54 12.32 -25.35
N SER A 470 -1.48 13.60 -24.98
CA SER A 470 -2.63 14.31 -24.42
C SER A 470 -3.75 14.48 -25.44
N ASP A 471 -3.44 14.71 -26.73
CA ASP A 471 -4.45 14.77 -27.79
C ASP A 471 -5.19 13.45 -27.99
N SER A 472 -4.46 12.32 -27.95
CA SER A 472 -5.08 10.99 -28.02
C SER A 472 -5.93 10.72 -26.78
N THR A 473 -5.45 11.16 -25.61
CA THR A 473 -6.19 11.03 -24.34
C THR A 473 -7.49 11.83 -24.37
N ARG A 474 -7.46 13.11 -24.79
CA ARG A 474 -8.63 13.99 -24.91
C ARG A 474 -9.70 13.42 -25.85
N ARG A 475 -9.29 12.71 -26.91
CA ARG A 475 -10.23 12.04 -27.82
C ARG A 475 -10.80 10.73 -27.27
N LYS A 476 -10.06 10.06 -26.38
CA LYS A 476 -10.42 8.73 -25.87
C LYS A 476 -11.22 8.76 -24.58
N VAL A 477 -10.93 9.71 -23.69
CA VAL A 477 -11.55 9.81 -22.37
C VAL A 477 -12.06 11.22 -22.12
N ARG A 478 -13.08 11.32 -21.27
CA ARG A 478 -13.74 12.59 -20.91
C ARG A 478 -12.87 13.31 -19.88
N VAL A 479 -12.40 14.50 -20.23
CA VAL A 479 -11.48 15.31 -19.40
C VAL A 479 -11.91 16.77 -19.29
N LYS A 480 -13.14 17.10 -19.69
CA LYS A 480 -13.61 18.49 -19.72
C LYS A 480 -13.74 19.01 -18.29
N ASP A 481 -14.57 18.35 -17.50
CA ASP A 481 -14.83 18.72 -16.11
C ASP A 481 -13.56 18.57 -15.25
N TYR A 482 -12.69 17.62 -15.63
CA TYR A 482 -11.38 17.45 -15.01
C TYR A 482 -10.47 18.66 -15.23
N LEU A 483 -10.42 19.20 -16.46
CA LEU A 483 -9.66 20.41 -16.76
C LEU A 483 -10.28 21.66 -16.12
N GLU A 484 -11.60 21.75 -16.03
CA GLU A 484 -12.24 22.84 -15.29
C GLU A 484 -11.86 22.81 -13.80
N ARG A 485 -11.72 21.62 -13.20
CA ARG A 485 -11.39 21.48 -11.78
C ARG A 485 -9.92 21.67 -11.45
N TYR A 486 -9.02 21.20 -12.32
CA TYR A 486 -7.58 21.17 -12.04
C TYR A 486 -6.71 21.93 -13.04
N GLY A 487 -7.30 22.55 -14.06
CA GLY A 487 -6.62 23.42 -15.01
C GLY A 487 -6.10 24.70 -14.37
N ASP A 488 -5.60 25.61 -15.19
CA ASP A 488 -5.24 26.95 -14.74
C ASP A 488 -6.50 27.68 -14.26
N ALA A 489 -6.38 28.47 -13.19
CA ALA A 489 -7.40 29.47 -12.93
C ALA A 489 -7.22 30.53 -14.03
N GLU A 490 -8.23 30.71 -14.89
CA GLU A 490 -8.26 31.83 -15.83
C GLU A 490 -8.17 33.17 -15.12
#